data_AF-A0A832LT43-F1
#
_entry.id   AF-A0A832LT43-F1
#
_cell.length_a   1.000
_cell.length_b   1.000
_cell.length_c   1.000
_cell.angle_alpha   90.00
_cell.angle_beta   90.00
_cell.angle_gamma   90.00
#
_symmetry.space_group_name_H-M   'P 1'
#
loop_
_entity.id
_entity.type
_entity.pdbx_description
1 polymer ?
#
loop_
_entity_poly.entity_id
_entity_poly.type
_entity_poly.pdbx_seq_one_letter_code
_entity_poly.pdbx_strand_id
1 'polypeptide(L)' 'RAGARYALLLGEEELQQHTATLRDLNTHEQNTVPQTELVAWLQNRP' A
#
# COMPACT_ATOMS: atom_id res chain seq x y z
N ARG A 1 -10.61 12.47 -11.80
CA ARG A 1 -9.94 11.14 -11.81
C ARG A 1 -8.62 11.34 -11.10
N ALA A 2 -8.50 10.87 -9.85
CA ALA A 2 -7.28 11.07 -9.08
C ALA A 2 -6.17 10.29 -9.79
N GLY A 3 -5.09 10.95 -10.21
CA GLY A 3 -3.90 10.31 -10.79
C GLY A 3 -3.11 9.56 -9.73
N ALA A 4 -3.80 8.73 -8.94
CA ALA A 4 -3.21 7.95 -7.87
C ALA A 4 -2.33 6.87 -8.49
N ARG A 5 -1.04 6.90 -8.14
CA ARG A 5 -0.05 5.92 -8.57
C ARG A 5 -0.17 4.58 -7.82
N TYR A 6 -0.67 4.66 -6.59
CA TYR A 6 -0.82 3.53 -5.68
C TYR A 6 -2.27 3.40 -5.21
N ALA A 7 -2.76 2.16 -5.16
CA ALA A 7 -3.98 1.79 -4.47
C ALA A 7 -3.63 1.11 -3.15
N LEU A 8 -4.19 1.60 -2.05
CA LEU A 8 -4.09 0.98 -0.74
C LEU A 8 -5.28 0.02 -0.57
N LEU A 9 -4.99 -1.26 -0.35
CA LEU A 9 -5.93 -2.28 0.05
C LEU A 9 -5.76 -2.52 1.54
N LEU A 10 -6.85 -2.31 2.26
CA LEU A 10 -6.94 -2.55 3.69
C LEU A 10 -8.21 -3.36 3.93
N GLY A 11 -8.06 -4.68 3.92
CA GLY A 11 -9.11 -5.62 4.24
C GLY A 11 -9.14 -5.96 5.72
N GLU A 12 -10.04 -6.89 6.06
CA GLU A 12 -10.18 -7.39 7.44
C GLU A 12 -8.95 -8.18 7.88
N GLU A 13 -8.32 -8.93 6.96
CA GLU A 13 -7.09 -9.68 7.21
C GLU A 13 -5.89 -8.73 7.46
N GLU A 14 -5.72 -7.69 6.65
CA GLU A 14 -4.65 -6.71 6.84
C GLU A 14 -4.79 -5.93 8.15
N LEU A 15 -6.03 -5.61 8.53
CA LEU A 15 -6.31 -4.97 9.82
C LEU A 15 -5.94 -5.88 11.00
N GLN A 16 -6.31 -7.17 10.94
CA GLN A 16 -5.95 -8.15 11.97
C GLN A 16 -4.44 -8.38 12.07
N GLN A 17 -3.74 -8.33 10.93
CA GLN A 17 -2.29 -8.55 10.87
C GLN A 17 -1.46 -7.27 11.04
N HIS A 18 -2.11 -6.11 11.22
CA HIS A 18 -1.45 -4.80 11.28
C HIS A 18 -0.57 -4.52 10.05
N THR A 19 -1.00 -5.01 8.89
CA THR A 19 -0.36 -4.79 7.60
C THR A 19 -1.25 -3.93 6.70
N ALA A 20 -0.72 -3.55 5.55
CA ALA A 20 -1.45 -2.89 4.49
C ALA A 20 -0.89 -3.34 3.15
N THR A 21 -1.78 -3.63 2.20
CA THR A 21 -1.38 -4.08 0.87
C THR A 21 -1.42 -2.90 -0.09
N LEU A 22 -0.30 -2.56 -0.70
CA LEU A 22 -0.17 -1.49 -1.68
C LEU A 22 -0.06 -2.10 -3.07
N ARG A 23 -0.94 -1.66 -3.97
CA ARG A 23 -0.91 -2.02 -5.38
C ARG A 23 -0.45 -0.84 -6.21
N ASP A 24 0.66 -0.99 -6.92
CA ASP A 24 1.08 -0.04 -7.94
C ASP A 24 0.15 -0.20 -9.15
N LEU A 25 -0.51 0.89 -9.55
CA LEU A 25 -1.46 0.86 -10.66
C LEU A 25 -0.77 0.94 -12.03
N ASN A 26 0.52 1.32 -12.07
CA ASN A 26 1.31 1.35 -13.30
C ASN A 26 1.98 0.01 -13.57
N THR A 27 2.58 -0.63 -12.55
CA THR A 27 3.28 -1.93 -12.72
C THR A 27 2.41 -3.13 -12.37
N HIS A 28 1.24 -2.92 -11.78
CA HIS A 28 0.36 -3.95 -11.22
C HIS A 28 0.99 -4.79 -10.10
N GLU A 29 2.15 -4.37 -9.56
CA GLU A 29 2.80 -5.04 -8.43
C GLU A 29 2.06 -4.79 -7.13
N GLN A 30 2.01 -5.81 -6.28
CA GLN A 30 1.43 -5.74 -4.94
C GLN A 30 2.50 -5.97 -3.89
N ASN A 31 2.55 -5.09 -2.89
CA ASN A 31 3.49 -5.15 -1.79
C ASN A 31 2.72 -5.02 -0.49
N THR A 32 2.82 -6.01 0.38
CA THR A 32 2.27 -5.93 1.73
C THR A 32 3.34 -5.39 2.66
N VAL A 33 3.03 -4.31 3.36
CA VAL A 33 3.95 -3.64 4.28
C VAL A 33 3.28 -3.49 5.65
N PRO A 34 4.06 -3.47 6.75
CA PRO A 34 3.52 -3.12 8.06
C PRO A 34 2.91 -1.73 8.05
N GLN A 35 1.78 -1.56 8.75
CA GLN A 35 1.05 -0.29 8.76
C GLN A 35 1.90 0.86 9.36
N THR A 36 2.80 0.53 10.29
CA THR A 36 3.77 1.45 10.89
C THR A 36 4.82 1.95 9.90
N GLU A 37 5.17 1.12 8.91
CA GLU A 37 6.18 1.43 7.89
C GLU A 37 5.55 1.99 6.61
N LEU A 38 4.22 1.92 6.48
CA LEU A 38 3.47 2.36 5.30
C LEU A 38 3.82 3.77 4.84
N VAL A 39 3.89 4.73 5.77
CA VAL A 39 4.19 6.13 5.47
C VAL A 39 5.61 6.28 4.94
N ALA A 40 6.59 5.64 5.59
CA ALA A 40 7.98 5.64 5.15
C ALA A 40 8.14 4.96 3.79
N TRP A 41 7.42 3.87 3.55
CA TRP A 41 7.40 3.18 2.27
C TRP A 41 6.88 4.06 1.14
N LEU A 42 5.79 4.80 1.37
CA LEU A 42 5.22 5.74 0.41
C LEU A 42 6.14 6.94 0.14
N GLN A 43 6.87 7.41 1.15
CA GLN A 43 7.82 8.53 1.00
C GLN A 43 9.07 8.14 0.19
N ASN A 44 9.49 6.88 0.25
CA ASN A 44 10.67 6.40 -0.48
C ASN A 44 10.43 6.13 -1.97
N ARG A 45 9.17 6.14 -2.45
CA ARG A 45 8.85 5.96 -3.86
C ARG A 45 8.42 7.30 -4.49
N PRO A 46 9.22 7.86 -5.42
CA PRO A 46 8.86 9.07 -6.15
C PRO A 46 7.70 8.80 -7.11
#